data_AF-A0A2E9A2T8-F1
#
_entry.id   AF-A0A2E9A2T8-F1
#
_cell.length_a   1.000
_cell.length_b   1.000
_cell.length_c   1.000
_cell.angle_alpha   90.00
_cell.angle_beta   90.00
_cell.angle_gamma   90.00
#
_symmetry.space_group_name_H-M   'P 1'
#
loop_
_entity.id
_entity.type
_entity.pdbx_description
1 polymer ?
#
loop_
_entity_poly.entity_id
_entity_poly.type
_entity_poly.pdbx_seq_one_letter_code
_entity_poly.pdbx_strand_id
1 'polypeptide(L)'
;MKNFKQYFVTTVGMGLLTIYYLCRLFKIDLNYLSYITIFVLSGCLLIKFFYWYQVRKNSERENFLRFSFLVLSYFLPIYMIIQEPTLIIDITILKISYLIILFFAFIGILIERYLFISENKKYKCI
;
A
#
# COMPACT_ATOMS: atom_id res chain seq x y z
N MET A 1 -10.34 19.80 -1.27
CA MET A 1 -10.62 18.65 -2.17
C MET A 1 -9.40 17.82 -2.60
N LYS A 2 -8.14 18.28 -2.45
CA LYS A 2 -6.94 17.52 -2.87
C LYS A 2 -6.76 16.18 -2.12
N ASN A 3 -7.08 16.14 -0.82
CA ASN A 3 -6.89 14.95 0.01
C ASN A 3 -7.84 13.80 -0.37
N PHE A 4 -9.05 14.09 -0.84
CA PHE A 4 -10.04 13.07 -1.23
C PHE A 4 -9.54 12.19 -2.39
N LYS A 5 -8.91 12.81 -3.40
CA LYS A 5 -8.31 12.07 -4.53
C LYS A 5 -7.20 11.12 -4.07
N GLN A 6 -6.45 11.51 -3.06
CA GLN A 6 -5.36 10.69 -2.51
C GLN A 6 -5.89 9.48 -1.75
N TYR A 7 -6.91 9.66 -0.90
CA TYR A 7 -7.55 8.54 -0.22
C TYR A 7 -8.17 7.55 -1.20
N PHE A 8 -8.79 8.05 -2.27
CA PHE A 8 -9.36 7.19 -3.31
C PHE A 8 -8.31 6.27 -3.95
N VAL A 9 -7.13 6.78 -4.28
CA VAL A 9 -6.02 5.95 -4.83
C VAL A 9 -5.61 4.86 -3.84
N THR A 10 -5.46 5.19 -2.55
CA THR A 10 -5.11 4.19 -1.53
C THR A 10 -6.22 3.16 -1.37
N THR A 11 -7.48 3.57 -1.33
CA THR A 11 -8.63 2.65 -1.22
C THR A 11 -8.72 1.70 -2.41
N VAL A 12 -8.48 2.17 -3.63
CA VAL A 12 -8.47 1.31 -4.83
C VAL A 12 -7.35 0.28 -4.75
N GLY A 13 -6.11 0.71 -4.44
CA GLY A 13 -4.98 -0.22 -4.32
C GLY A 13 -5.19 -1.26 -3.22
N MET A 14 -5.70 -0.84 -2.06
CA MET A 14 -5.94 -1.73 -0.92
C MET A 14 -7.14 -2.66 -1.14
N GLY A 15 -8.20 -2.17 -1.78
CA GLY A 15 -9.34 -3.00 -2.17
C GLY A 15 -8.92 -4.13 -3.11
N LEU A 16 -8.07 -3.83 -4.09
CA LEU A 16 -7.57 -4.85 -5.00
C LEU A 16 -6.63 -5.85 -4.31
N LEU A 17 -5.72 -5.35 -3.45
CA LEU A 17 -4.82 -6.21 -2.67
C LEU A 17 -5.59 -7.17 -1.75
N THR A 18 -6.62 -6.67 -1.07
CA THR A 18 -7.48 -7.49 -0.20
C THR A 18 -8.25 -8.54 -0.99
N ILE A 19 -8.80 -8.19 -2.17
CA ILE A 19 -9.44 -9.16 -3.08
C ILE A 19 -8.44 -10.25 -3.49
N TYR A 20 -7.23 -9.88 -3.92
CA TYR A 20 -6.21 -10.84 -4.31
C TYR A 20 -5.85 -11.80 -3.18
N TYR A 21 -5.62 -11.31 -1.95
CA TYR A 21 -5.33 -12.17 -0.81
C TYR A 21 -6.52 -13.06 -0.41
N LEU A 22 -7.76 -12.56 -0.48
CA LEU A 22 -8.95 -13.38 -0.23
C LEU A 22 -9.06 -14.52 -1.25
N CYS A 23 -8.88 -14.24 -2.55
CA CYS A 23 -8.85 -15.27 -3.57
C CYS A 23 -7.80 -16.35 -3.27
N ARG A 24 -6.59 -15.95 -2.85
CA ARG A 24 -5.53 -16.90 -2.46
C ARG A 24 -5.86 -17.69 -1.20
N LEU A 25 -6.49 -17.08 -0.19
CA LEU A 25 -6.90 -17.77 1.04
C LEU A 25 -7.91 -18.90 0.76
N PHE A 26 -8.84 -18.67 -0.17
CA PHE A 26 -9.86 -19.63 -0.60
C PHE A 26 -9.41 -20.56 -1.75
N LYS A 27 -8.15 -20.49 -2.17
CA LYS A 27 -7.59 -21.28 -3.30
C LYS A 27 -8.36 -21.06 -4.62
N ILE A 28 -8.85 -19.84 -4.84
CA ILE A 28 -9.49 -19.44 -6.10
C ILE A 28 -8.37 -18.98 -7.03
N ASP A 29 -8.03 -19.80 -8.01
CA ASP A 29 -6.99 -19.50 -8.99
C ASP A 29 -7.55 -18.69 -10.15
N LEU A 30 -7.14 -17.42 -10.20
CA LEU A 30 -7.42 -16.51 -11.31
C LEU A 30 -6.09 -16.16 -11.99
N ASN A 31 -5.84 -16.75 -13.17
CA ASN A 31 -4.55 -16.73 -13.88
C ASN A 31 -3.93 -15.34 -14.09
N TYR A 32 -4.73 -14.26 -14.05
CA TYR A 32 -4.25 -12.89 -14.30
C TYR A 32 -4.35 -11.95 -13.10
N LEU A 33 -4.90 -12.41 -11.97
CA LEU A 33 -5.19 -11.53 -10.84
C LEU A 33 -3.92 -10.96 -10.20
N SER A 34 -2.85 -11.75 -10.10
CA SER A 34 -1.55 -11.30 -9.60
C SER A 34 -0.97 -10.17 -10.45
N TYR A 35 -0.94 -10.32 -11.77
CA TYR A 35 -0.43 -9.32 -12.71
C TYR A 35 -1.23 -8.02 -12.67
N ILE A 36 -2.57 -8.12 -12.66
CA ILE A 36 -3.46 -6.96 -12.52
C ILE A 36 -3.19 -6.25 -11.18
N THR A 37 -3.00 -7.02 -10.11
CA THR A 37 -2.74 -6.48 -8.78
C THR A 37 -1.41 -5.74 -8.71
N ILE A 38 -0.35 -6.33 -9.24
CA ILE A 38 0.97 -5.69 -9.34
C ILE A 38 0.88 -4.40 -10.17
N PHE A 39 0.22 -4.45 -11.33
CA PHE A 39 0.09 -3.29 -12.21
C PHE A 39 -0.63 -2.12 -11.52
N VAL A 40 -1.77 -2.39 -10.88
CA VAL A 40 -2.55 -1.35 -10.18
C VAL A 40 -1.79 -0.81 -8.97
N LEU A 41 -1.17 -1.67 -8.15
CA LEU A 41 -0.37 -1.23 -7.00
C LEU A 41 0.83 -0.38 -7.43
N SER A 42 1.49 -0.75 -8.54
CA SER A 42 2.61 0.01 -9.09
C SER A 42 2.15 1.39 -9.60
N GLY A 43 1.00 1.45 -10.28
CA GLY A 43 0.38 2.71 -10.68
C GLY A 43 0.01 3.59 -9.48
N CYS A 44 -0.58 3.02 -8.43
CA CYS A 44 -0.88 3.73 -7.19
C CYS A 44 0.38 4.31 -6.54
N LEU A 45 1.45 3.50 -6.47
CA LEU A 45 2.74 3.91 -5.92
C LEU A 45 3.30 5.11 -6.69
N LEU A 46 3.31 5.07 -8.02
CA LEU A 46 3.80 6.19 -8.84
C LEU A 46 3.00 7.47 -8.59
N ILE A 47 1.67 7.39 -8.56
CA ILE A 47 0.82 8.55 -8.26
C ILE A 47 1.16 9.15 -6.89
N LYS A 48 1.38 8.30 -5.87
CA LYS A 48 1.78 8.75 -4.53
C LYS A 48 3.15 9.40 -4.51
N PHE A 49 4.11 8.81 -5.22
CA PHE A 49 5.46 9.33 -5.33
C PHE A 49 5.48 10.72 -5.97
N PHE A 50 4.77 10.89 -7.10
CA PHE A 50 4.62 12.20 -7.75
C PHE A 50 3.92 13.23 -6.86
N TYR A 51 2.87 12.82 -6.15
CA TYR A 51 2.16 13.71 -5.24
C TYR A 51 3.07 14.27 -4.15
N TRP A 52 3.87 13.43 -3.48
CA TRP A 52 4.75 13.94 -2.43
C TRP A 52 5.98 14.64 -2.93
N TYR A 53 6.47 14.30 -4.13
CA TYR A 53 7.53 15.06 -4.77
C TYR A 53 7.14 16.54 -4.95
N GLN A 54 5.87 16.81 -5.30
CA GLN A 54 5.36 18.18 -5.40
C GLN A 54 5.24 18.87 -4.04
N VAL A 55 4.96 18.14 -2.95
CA VAL A 55 4.86 18.69 -1.59
C VAL A 55 6.27 18.81 -0.98
N ARG A 56 7.02 19.84 -1.41
CA ARG A 56 8.46 20.02 -1.21
C ARG A 56 8.90 20.51 0.19
N LYS A 57 8.00 20.88 1.09
CA LYS A 57 8.33 21.59 2.34
C LYS A 57 8.01 20.77 3.59
N ASN A 58 8.85 19.79 3.94
CA ASN A 58 8.60 18.87 5.07
C ASN A 58 9.83 18.58 5.91
N SER A 59 9.59 18.21 7.16
CA SER A 59 10.63 17.80 8.10
C SER A 59 11.17 16.39 7.77
N GLU A 60 12.37 16.06 8.24
CA GLU A 60 12.97 14.72 8.09
C GLU A 60 12.03 13.62 8.61
N ARG A 61 11.35 13.88 9.74
CA ARG A 61 10.36 12.96 10.32
C ARG A 61 9.20 12.66 9.37
N GLU A 62 8.70 13.66 8.65
CA GLU A 62 7.60 13.48 7.70
C GLU A 62 8.04 12.68 6.47
N ASN A 63 9.27 12.90 6.00
CA ASN A 63 9.85 12.13 4.90
C ASN A 63 10.04 10.65 5.28
N PHE A 64 10.50 10.37 6.50
CA PHE A 64 10.60 9.00 7.01
C PHE A 64 9.24 8.31 7.03
N LEU A 65 8.20 8.95 7.57
CA LEU A 65 6.85 8.39 7.61
C LEU A 65 6.26 8.13 6.22
N ARG A 66 6.51 9.03 5.26
CA ARG A 66 6.09 8.85 3.85
C ARG A 66 6.78 7.63 3.23
N PHE A 67 8.08 7.49 3.45
CA PHE A 67 8.84 6.33 3.00
C PHE A 67 8.32 5.04 3.63
N SER A 68 8.13 5.01 4.96
CA SER A 68 7.55 3.86 5.66
C SER A 68 6.18 3.48 5.10
N PHE A 69 5.31 4.45 4.82
CA PHE A 69 4.00 4.19 4.22
C PHE A 69 4.12 3.54 2.83
N LEU A 70 5.01 4.01 1.95
CA LEU A 70 5.21 3.39 0.63
C LEU A 70 5.73 1.96 0.74
N VAL A 71 6.68 1.73 1.64
CA VAL A 71 7.26 0.41 1.84
C VAL A 71 6.21 -0.56 2.33
N LEU A 72 5.48 -0.20 3.39
CA LEU A 72 4.50 -1.09 4.02
C LEU A 72 3.27 -1.34 3.14
N SER A 73 2.80 -0.34 2.38
CA SER A 73 1.51 -0.44 1.66
C SER A 73 1.64 -0.83 0.20
N TYR A 74 2.81 -0.65 -0.42
CA TYR A 74 3.00 -0.94 -1.84
C TYR A 74 4.19 -1.84 -2.11
N PHE A 75 5.42 -1.46 -1.72
CA PHE A 75 6.59 -2.26 -2.05
C PHE A 75 6.54 -3.66 -1.44
N LEU A 76 6.19 -3.78 -0.16
CA LEU A 76 6.11 -5.06 0.53
C LEU A 76 5.04 -5.99 -0.07
N PRO A 77 3.78 -5.53 -0.31
CA PRO A 77 2.80 -6.32 -1.04
C PRO A 77 3.23 -6.73 -2.46
N ILE A 78 3.77 -5.79 -3.25
CA ILE A 78 4.23 -6.08 -4.63
C ILE A 78 5.32 -7.15 -4.61
N TYR A 79 6.30 -6.99 -3.72
CA TYR A 79 7.40 -7.94 -3.55
C TYR A 79 6.87 -9.35 -3.25
N MET A 80 5.94 -9.48 -2.30
CA MET A 80 5.36 -10.77 -1.97
C MET A 80 4.63 -11.43 -3.14
N ILE A 81 3.87 -10.66 -3.92
CA ILE A 81 3.12 -11.21 -5.06
C ILE A 81 4.10 -11.75 -6.13
N ILE A 82 5.21 -11.04 -6.36
CA ILE A 82 6.25 -11.49 -7.30
C ILE A 82 6.99 -12.72 -6.77
N GLN A 83 7.19 -12.81 -5.46
CA GLN A 83 7.93 -13.91 -4.83
C GLN A 83 7.07 -15.17 -4.64
N GLU A 84 5.74 -15.06 -4.63
CA GLU A 84 4.81 -16.18 -4.50
C GLU A 84 5.20 -17.43 -5.33
N PRO A 85 5.45 -17.36 -6.66
CA PRO A 85 5.79 -18.53 -7.47
C PRO A 85 7.15 -19.16 -7.16
N THR A 86 8.07 -18.45 -6.50
CA THR A 86 9.41 -18.94 -6.16
C THR A 86 9.53 -19.42 -4.72
N LEU A 87 8.56 -19.08 -3.86
CA LEU A 87 8.46 -19.59 -2.50
C LEU A 87 8.01 -21.06 -2.52
N ILE A 88 8.96 -22.00 -2.46
CA ILE A 88 8.70 -23.41 -2.14
C ILE A 88 8.41 -23.49 -0.63
N ILE A 89 7.21 -23.06 -0.25
CA ILE A 89 6.79 -22.95 1.15
C ILE A 89 5.43 -23.63 1.32
N ASP A 90 5.22 -24.25 2.49
CA ASP A 90 3.92 -24.80 2.90
C ASP A 90 2.80 -23.77 2.70
N ILE A 91 1.68 -24.22 2.13
CA ILE A 91 0.48 -23.40 1.88
C ILE A 91 0.05 -22.65 3.15
N THR A 92 0.22 -23.24 4.33
CA THR A 92 -0.09 -22.63 5.63
C THR A 92 0.77 -21.41 5.91
N ILE A 93 2.08 -21.51 5.70
CA ILE A 93 3.02 -20.40 5.91
C ILE A 93 2.75 -19.29 4.88
N LEU A 94 2.44 -19.65 3.63
CA LEU A 94 2.04 -18.66 2.62
C LEU A 94 0.82 -17.84 3.05
N LYS A 95 -0.22 -18.50 3.57
CA LYS A 95 -1.43 -17.83 4.10
C LYS A 95 -1.13 -16.91 5.28
N ILE A 96 -0.27 -17.36 6.21
CA ILE A 96 0.15 -16.54 7.36
C ILE A 96 0.92 -15.30 6.88
N SER A 97 1.84 -15.46 5.94
CA SER A 97 2.60 -14.35 5.35
C SER A 97 1.69 -13.31 4.70
N TYR A 98 0.66 -13.74 3.96
CA TYR A 98 -0.33 -12.79 3.41
C TYR A 98 -1.07 -12.01 4.49
N LEU A 99 -1.45 -12.67 5.59
CA LEU A 99 -2.13 -12.03 6.71
C LEU A 99 -1.23 -10.97 7.36
N ILE A 100 0.05 -11.30 7.57
CA ILE A 100 1.06 -10.37 8.10
C ILE A 100 1.24 -9.16 7.17
N ILE A 101 1.32 -9.37 5.87
CA ILE A 101 1.51 -8.27 4.90
C ILE A 101 0.27 -7.39 4.83
N LEU A 102 -0.93 -7.98 4.89
CA LEU A 102 -2.17 -7.23 4.96
C LEU A 102 -2.22 -6.36 6.22
N PHE A 103 -1.77 -6.89 7.36
CA PHE A 103 -1.62 -6.12 8.59
C PHE A 103 -0.64 -4.95 8.45
N PHE A 104 0.53 -5.17 7.84
CA PHE A 104 1.49 -4.09 7.56
C PHE A 104 0.92 -3.03 6.61
N ALA A 105 0.20 -3.44 5.57
CA ALA A 105 -0.45 -2.51 4.66
C ALA A 105 -1.52 -1.66 5.38
N PHE A 106 -2.27 -2.26 6.32
CA PHE A 106 -3.18 -1.52 7.20
C PHE A 106 -2.45 -0.49 8.07
N ILE A 107 -1.32 -0.85 8.67
CA ILE A 107 -0.48 0.10 9.42
C ILE A 107 -0.04 1.25 8.51
N GLY A 108 0.35 0.95 7.27
CA GLY A 108 0.68 1.95 6.28
C GLY A 108 -0.46 2.97 6.05
N ILE A 109 -1.71 2.52 5.90
CA ILE A 109 -2.87 3.42 5.77
C ILE A 109 -3.00 4.33 7.00
N LEU A 110 -2.78 3.80 8.21
CA LEU A 110 -2.84 4.60 9.44
C LEU A 110 -1.76 5.70 9.44
N ILE A 111 -0.55 5.39 8.95
CA ILE A 111 0.53 6.37 8.77
C ILE A 111 0.11 7.45 7.76
N GLU A 112 -0.47 7.06 6.63
CA GLU A 112 -0.97 8.02 5.64
C GLU A 112 -2.02 8.96 6.24
N ARG A 113 -2.99 8.41 6.97
CA ARG A 113 -4.03 9.21 7.64
C ARG A 113 -3.42 10.19 8.64
N TYR A 114 -2.43 9.74 9.41
CA TYR A 114 -1.70 10.59 10.35
C TYR A 114 -0.98 11.73 9.64
N LEU A 115 -0.28 11.45 8.53
CA LEU A 115 0.42 12.46 7.72
C LEU A 115 -0.55 13.55 7.23
N PHE A 116 -1.72 13.18 6.72
CA PHE A 116 -2.71 14.15 6.26
C PHE A 116 -3.31 15.00 7.39
N ILE A 117 -3.52 14.43 8.58
CA ILE A 117 -4.01 15.20 9.74
C ILE A 117 -2.95 16.21 10.19
N SER A 118 -1.68 15.81 10.22
CA SER A 118 -0.55 16.69 10.55
C SER A 118 -0.43 17.85 9.56
N GLU A 119 -0.55 17.56 8.26
CA GLU A 119 -0.52 18.56 7.21
C GLU A 119 -1.67 19.58 7.34
N ASN A 120 -2.90 19.11 7.56
CA ASN A 120 -4.06 19.98 7.78
C ASN A 120 -3.93 20.88 9.02
N LYS A 121 -3.27 20.42 10.10
CA LYS A 121 -3.03 21.24 11.29
C LYS A 121 -2.06 22.39 11.00
N LYS A 122 -0.99 22.16 10.24
CA LYS A 122 -0.02 23.22 9.88
C LYS A 122 -0.68 24.37 9.10
N TYR A 123 -1.59 24.07 8.18
CA TYR A 123 -2.28 25.09 7.38
C TYR A 123 -3.39 25.84 8.12
N LYS A 124 -3.81 25.40 9.32
CA LYS A 124 -4.86 26.04 10.11
C LYS A 124 -4.33 27.00 11.17
N CYS A 125 -3.02 26.96 11.44
CA CYS A 125 -2.33 27.82 12.42
C CYS A 125 -1.53 28.97 11.76
N ILE A 126 -1.70 29.18 10.46
CA ILE A 126 -1.20 30.33 9.70
C ILE A 126 -2.42 31.13 9.25
#